data_AF-A0A9K3LNA6-F1
#
_entry.id   AF-A0A9K3LNA6-F1
#
_cell.length_a   1.000
_cell.length_b   1.000
_cell.length_c   1.000
_cell.angle_alpha   90.00
_cell.angle_beta   90.00
_cell.angle_gamma   90.00
#
_symmetry.space_group_name_H-M   'P 1'
#
loop_
_entity.id
_entity.type
_entity.pdbx_description
1 polymer ?
#
loop_
_entity_poly.entity_id
_entity_poly.type
_entity_poly.pdbx_seq_one_letter_code
_entity_poly.pdbx_strand_id
1 'polypeptide(L)'
;MYGENAQRRRRRGGESMTQHRNTGGLLCLLYLFVSSSDAFLSNNSQKSCHRGILLQSTAAPLRQEASSFQSLEDFNAHLERIAEKCGSYKEPVIARAAECQKLWEEEKEHADAGSTSFQPDLSSFETMLTAWSKCTQTLAKSRRDHIELPMDSSSDGISINVYTPLDAVKRATALLLAHPEPGLSSYNIIMDAWSKSRVAEAPDANERLLRRMMEDKTVEPDTNSYNLLLDAWANSNRENSLEKVTQIYKHMENLREEGNTSVSPSIRTINAVLHAHAKHAALLTKQNDFDEAHRCAAAALEILREAQRRYEETKDPEWQPDVASYTSCIDVHSRCGSYKASRTAQDLLEELKGLYAKTNNGNYKPNFRTYTSVVTAWSRTRSDVSPKRVEELMEEMAKAPATKPNARTYTAAIQCWARARDPLKAKQVLKLLMEMREEYQKTGSKDIQPTTVTYNNAIDACARCQGNEQQKTEALKIAFAILKTVELDESCSPDNNTYSTLLRAVTFLMPSGDARNKVCLSVFDKAKKQGLVDFMAVKNLRRAVDVSTMIRALEGNADRNGSFVYPDLPPSWSRNCS
;
A
#
# COMPACT_ATOMS: atom_id res chain seq x y z
N MET A 1 16.92 0.43 53.96
CA MET A 1 16.55 -0.90 54.48
C MET A 1 15.65 -0.71 55.69
N TYR A 2 14.45 -1.30 55.61
CA TYR A 2 13.42 -1.51 56.64
C TYR A 2 12.52 -0.35 57.13
N GLY A 3 11.21 -0.65 57.12
CA GLY A 3 10.13 0.06 57.82
C GLY A 3 8.94 0.42 56.92
N GLU A 4 8.24 -0.52 56.27
CA GLU A 4 6.99 -1.16 56.74
C GLU A 4 5.86 -0.21 57.22
N ASN A 5 4.89 -0.02 56.32
CA ASN A 5 3.45 -0.27 56.46
C ASN A 5 2.66 0.19 57.71
N ALA A 6 1.82 1.20 57.43
CA ALA A 6 0.34 1.10 57.41
C ALA A 6 -0.49 1.22 58.71
N GLN A 7 -1.32 2.27 58.67
CA GLN A 7 -2.76 2.31 59.01
C GLN A 7 -3.23 2.41 60.48
N ARG A 8 -3.77 3.60 60.84
CA ARG A 8 -5.20 3.87 61.12
C ARG A 8 -5.38 5.11 62.02
N ARG A 9 -6.18 6.10 61.57
CA ARG A 9 -7.41 6.57 62.26
C ARG A 9 -8.04 7.81 61.59
N ARG A 10 -9.26 7.60 61.08
CA ARG A 10 -10.49 8.41 61.19
C ARG A 10 -10.39 9.94 61.11
N ARG A 11 -11.18 10.56 60.21
CA ARG A 11 -12.44 11.24 60.57
C ARG A 11 -13.28 11.63 59.34
N ARG A 12 -14.60 11.57 59.55
CA ARG A 12 -15.68 12.02 58.67
C ARG A 12 -15.67 13.55 58.55
N GLY A 13 -15.99 14.05 57.37
CA GLY A 13 -16.49 15.39 57.10
C GLY A 13 -17.10 15.36 55.70
N GLY A 14 -18.42 15.39 55.61
CA GLY A 14 -19.12 15.46 54.32
C GLY A 14 -19.13 16.89 53.83
N GLU A 15 -18.94 17.07 52.53
CA GLU A 15 -19.42 18.24 51.80
C GLU A 15 -19.61 17.83 50.33
N SER A 16 -20.80 18.13 49.83
CA SER A 16 -21.23 17.90 48.45
C SER A 16 -20.48 18.82 47.49
N MET A 17 -19.80 18.25 46.50
CA MET A 17 -19.40 19.00 45.29
C MET A 17 -19.66 18.14 44.06
N THR A 18 -20.67 18.57 43.33
CA THR A 18 -20.89 18.52 41.87
C THR A 18 -19.80 17.86 41.03
N GLN A 19 -20.24 16.89 40.22
CA GLN A 19 -19.53 16.26 39.10
C GLN A 19 -18.77 17.30 38.24
N HIS A 20 -17.45 17.33 38.36
CA HIS A 20 -16.60 17.81 37.28
C HIS A 20 -16.16 16.62 36.43
N ARG A 21 -16.60 16.63 35.16
CA ARG A 21 -16.15 15.72 34.10
C ARG A 21 -14.62 15.69 34.05
N ASN A 22 -14.09 14.47 34.01
CA ASN A 22 -12.68 14.13 34.09
C ASN A 22 -11.95 14.42 32.76
N THR A 23 -11.97 15.68 32.30
CA THR A 23 -11.27 16.11 31.05
C THR A 23 -9.75 16.23 31.23
N GLY A 24 -9.25 16.21 32.47
CA GLY A 24 -7.82 16.37 32.78
C GLY A 24 -6.94 15.16 32.44
N GLY A 25 -7.49 13.94 32.42
CA GLY A 25 -6.74 12.73 32.03
C GLY A 25 -6.45 12.66 30.52
N LEU A 26 -7.35 13.22 29.71
CA LEU A 26 -7.30 13.23 28.24
C LEU A 26 -6.13 14.07 27.70
N LEU A 27 -5.90 15.25 28.30
CA LEU A 27 -4.81 16.15 27.93
C LEU A 27 -3.45 15.60 28.37
N CYS A 28 -3.36 14.95 29.53
CA CYS A 28 -2.09 14.45 30.07
C CYS A 28 -1.47 13.31 29.25
N LEU A 29 -2.29 12.39 28.72
CA LEU A 29 -1.79 11.35 27.83
C LEU A 29 -1.29 11.94 26.51
N LEU A 30 -2.00 12.93 25.94
CA LEU A 30 -1.58 13.67 24.74
C LEU A 30 -0.32 14.53 24.94
N TYR A 31 -0.09 15.07 26.14
CA TYR A 31 1.13 15.81 26.49
C TYR A 31 2.38 14.92 26.56
N LEU A 32 2.24 13.66 27.00
CA LEU A 32 3.34 12.69 27.00
C LEU A 32 3.74 12.24 25.58
N PHE A 33 2.91 12.51 24.56
CA PHE A 33 3.18 12.14 23.16
C PHE A 33 3.97 13.19 22.37
N VAL A 34 4.32 14.36 22.93
CA VAL A 34 4.91 15.49 22.17
C VAL A 34 6.33 15.89 22.62
N SER A 35 6.81 15.43 23.78
CA SER A 35 8.09 15.88 24.35
C SER A 35 9.36 15.49 23.57
N SER A 36 9.26 14.83 22.41
CA SER A 36 10.40 14.51 21.54
C SER A 36 10.32 15.08 20.12
N SER A 37 9.30 15.88 19.76
CA SER A 37 9.11 16.36 18.37
C SER A 37 8.99 17.88 18.20
N ASP A 38 9.06 18.67 19.27
CA ASP A 38 8.88 20.14 19.23
C ASP A 38 10.10 20.94 18.72
N ALA A 39 11.14 20.29 18.20
CA ALA A 39 12.40 20.96 17.85
C ALA A 39 12.59 21.32 16.37
N PHE A 40 11.64 21.05 15.46
CA PHE A 40 11.91 21.21 14.01
C PHE A 40 11.07 22.26 13.25
N LEU A 41 10.15 22.97 13.90
CA LEU A 41 9.39 24.05 13.26
C LEU A 41 9.40 25.40 14.02
N SER A 42 10.16 25.54 15.12
CA SER A 42 10.18 26.78 15.91
C SER A 42 11.34 27.74 15.61
N ASN A 43 12.28 27.41 14.73
CA ASN A 43 13.37 28.32 14.34
C ASN A 43 13.39 28.63 12.84
N ASN A 44 12.45 29.47 12.43
CA ASN A 44 12.74 30.58 11.52
C ASN A 44 11.67 31.65 11.71
N SER A 45 11.90 32.42 12.76
CA SER A 45 11.16 33.62 13.11
C SER A 45 11.27 34.68 12.02
N GLN A 46 10.12 35.32 11.78
CA GLN A 46 10.03 36.78 11.67
C GLN A 46 10.87 37.43 10.55
N LYS A 47 10.39 37.35 9.30
CA LYS A 47 10.50 38.42 8.29
C LYS A 47 9.65 38.11 7.05
N SER A 48 8.36 38.42 7.13
CA SER A 48 7.51 38.96 6.04
C SER A 48 6.04 38.85 6.44
N CYS A 49 5.68 39.56 7.51
CA CYS A 49 4.29 39.92 7.74
C CYS A 49 3.90 40.94 6.65
N HIS A 50 2.75 40.73 5.99
CA HIS A 50 2.19 41.46 4.84
C HIS A 50 2.45 40.90 3.45
N ARG A 51 1.83 39.75 3.15
CA ARG A 51 1.10 39.53 1.89
C ARG A 51 0.03 38.48 2.17
N GLY A 52 -1.21 38.92 2.34
CA GLY A 52 -2.36 38.01 2.35
C GLY A 52 -2.40 37.31 1.01
N ILE A 53 -2.10 36.01 0.99
CA ILE A 53 -2.34 35.18 -0.18
C ILE A 53 -3.84 34.90 -0.17
N LEU A 54 -4.62 35.82 -0.73
CA LEU A 54 -5.93 35.53 -1.28
C LEU A 54 -5.72 34.49 -2.38
N LEU A 55 -5.84 33.21 -2.02
CA LEU A 55 -5.96 32.10 -2.95
C LEU A 55 -7.39 32.12 -3.53
N GLN A 56 -7.67 33.13 -4.35
CA GLN A 56 -8.82 33.14 -5.25
C GLN A 56 -8.59 32.09 -6.33
N SER A 57 -9.65 31.33 -6.62
CA SER A 57 -9.73 30.31 -7.67
C SER A 57 -9.21 30.85 -9.01
N THR A 58 -8.12 30.28 -9.53
CA THR A 58 -7.61 30.59 -10.89
C THR A 58 -8.06 29.56 -11.94
N ALA A 59 -9.08 28.74 -11.63
CA ALA A 59 -9.72 27.89 -12.63
C ALA A 59 -10.72 28.73 -13.44
N ALA A 60 -10.47 28.92 -14.73
CA ALA A 60 -11.45 29.53 -15.63
C ALA A 60 -12.69 28.61 -15.71
N PRO A 61 -13.91 29.16 -15.63
CA PRO A 61 -15.12 28.35 -15.61
C PRO A 61 -15.37 27.68 -16.96
N LEU A 62 -15.76 26.40 -16.93
CA LEU A 62 -16.55 25.81 -18.01
C LEU A 62 -17.82 26.66 -18.16
N ARG A 63 -18.22 26.96 -19.40
CA ARG A 63 -19.31 27.90 -19.76
C ARG A 63 -20.44 27.92 -18.73
N GLN A 64 -20.65 29.11 -18.14
CA GLN A 64 -21.79 29.42 -17.27
C GLN A 64 -23.11 29.07 -17.96
N GLU A 65 -23.80 28.06 -17.46
CA GLU A 65 -25.25 28.13 -17.41
C GLU A 65 -25.57 29.01 -16.20
N ALA A 66 -26.14 30.20 -16.45
CA ALA A 66 -26.65 31.05 -15.39
C ALA A 66 -27.86 30.37 -14.75
N SER A 67 -27.62 29.50 -13.78
CA SER A 67 -28.67 28.80 -13.04
C SER A 67 -29.12 29.69 -11.88
N SER A 68 -30.18 30.46 -12.09
CA SER A 68 -31.02 30.90 -10.98
C SER A 68 -31.68 29.63 -10.40
N PHE A 69 -31.10 29.05 -9.36
CA PHE A 69 -31.70 27.89 -8.70
C PHE A 69 -33.03 28.31 -8.05
N GLN A 70 -34.09 27.55 -8.31
CA GLN A 70 -35.43 27.87 -7.81
C GLN A 70 -35.67 27.34 -6.39
N SER A 71 -34.89 26.34 -5.97
CA SER A 71 -34.99 25.71 -4.65
C SER A 71 -33.63 25.21 -4.15
N LEU A 72 -33.51 25.03 -2.83
CA LEU A 72 -32.34 24.41 -2.18
C LEU A 72 -32.13 22.95 -2.64
N GLU A 73 -33.21 22.23 -2.93
CA GLU A 73 -33.15 20.84 -3.41
C GLU A 73 -32.53 20.75 -4.81
N ASP A 74 -32.92 21.65 -5.72
CA ASP A 74 -32.33 21.73 -7.06
C ASP A 74 -30.83 22.08 -7.02
N PHE A 75 -30.45 22.95 -6.10
CA PHE A 75 -29.06 23.34 -5.86
C PHE A 75 -28.24 22.16 -5.34
N ASN A 76 -28.70 21.47 -4.30
CA ASN A 76 -28.02 20.31 -3.73
C ASN A 76 -27.89 19.16 -4.75
N ALA A 77 -28.96 18.87 -5.50
CA ALA A 77 -28.92 17.87 -6.57
C ALA A 77 -27.97 18.27 -7.72
N HIS A 78 -27.73 19.56 -7.95
CA HIS A 78 -26.73 20.02 -8.91
C HIS A 78 -25.31 19.81 -8.39
N LEU A 79 -25.03 20.19 -7.14
CA LEU A 79 -23.72 19.96 -6.51
C LEU A 79 -23.38 18.46 -6.43
N GLU A 80 -24.34 17.59 -6.13
CA GLU A 80 -24.14 16.15 -6.10
C GLU A 80 -23.72 15.60 -7.47
N ARG A 81 -24.38 16.05 -8.55
CA ARG A 81 -24.02 15.68 -9.93
C ARG A 81 -22.59 16.11 -10.28
N ILE A 82 -22.14 17.28 -9.83
CA ILE A 82 -20.74 17.71 -10.03
C ILE A 82 -19.78 16.86 -9.16
N ALA A 83 -20.14 16.59 -7.91
CA ALA A 83 -19.35 15.78 -7.00
C ALA A 83 -19.18 14.34 -7.52
N GLU A 84 -20.20 13.75 -8.14
CA GLU A 84 -20.09 12.45 -8.81
C GLU A 84 -19.08 12.44 -9.95
N LYS A 85 -19.06 13.50 -10.77
CA LYS A 85 -18.08 13.66 -11.85
C LYS A 85 -16.64 13.73 -11.35
N CYS A 86 -16.41 14.24 -10.13
CA CYS A 86 -15.09 14.26 -9.49
C CYS A 86 -14.52 12.85 -9.19
N GLY A 87 -15.37 11.81 -9.24
CA GLY A 87 -14.97 10.40 -9.14
C GLY A 87 -14.60 9.73 -10.46
N SER A 88 -14.76 10.42 -11.61
CA SER A 88 -14.58 9.84 -12.95
C SER A 88 -13.19 10.11 -13.53
N TYR A 89 -12.58 9.09 -14.14
CA TYR A 89 -11.32 9.23 -14.87
C TYR A 89 -11.46 9.98 -16.22
N LYS A 90 -12.70 10.25 -16.66
CA LYS A 90 -12.99 10.88 -17.96
C LYS A 90 -13.23 12.39 -17.88
N GLU A 91 -13.21 12.96 -16.69
CA GLU A 91 -13.49 14.38 -16.45
C GLU A 91 -12.27 15.08 -15.82
N PRO A 92 -12.12 16.40 -16.00
CA PRO A 92 -11.12 17.19 -15.31
C PRO A 92 -11.51 17.36 -13.83
N VAL A 93 -11.20 16.36 -13.00
CA VAL A 93 -11.67 16.26 -11.61
C VAL A 93 -11.33 17.47 -10.73
N ILE A 94 -10.20 18.14 -10.99
CA ILE A 94 -9.78 19.35 -10.27
C ILE A 94 -10.68 20.53 -10.63
N ALA A 95 -10.95 20.73 -11.94
CA ALA A 95 -11.82 21.80 -12.41
C ALA A 95 -13.25 21.63 -11.88
N ARG A 96 -13.76 20.39 -11.85
CA ARG A 96 -15.08 20.06 -11.29
C ARG A 96 -15.18 20.32 -9.78
N ALA A 97 -14.13 19.99 -9.02
CA ALA A 97 -14.10 20.29 -7.59
C ALA A 97 -14.05 21.80 -7.33
N ALA A 98 -13.28 22.55 -8.13
CA ALA A 98 -13.22 24.01 -8.06
C ALA A 98 -14.55 24.68 -8.49
N GLU A 99 -15.22 24.15 -9.52
CA GLU A 99 -16.57 24.54 -9.95
C GLU A 99 -17.58 24.37 -8.81
N CYS A 100 -17.59 23.20 -8.17
CA CYS A 100 -18.45 22.90 -7.02
C CYS A 100 -18.21 23.88 -5.86
N GLN A 101 -16.94 24.16 -5.54
CA GLN A 101 -16.59 25.16 -4.52
C GLN A 101 -17.09 26.56 -4.87
N LYS A 102 -16.86 27.00 -6.12
CA LYS A 102 -17.22 28.35 -6.56
C LYS A 102 -18.74 28.56 -6.51
N LEU A 103 -19.52 27.61 -7.01
CA LEU A 103 -20.98 27.67 -6.97
C LEU A 103 -21.51 27.79 -5.53
N TRP A 104 -20.89 27.06 -4.59
CA TRP A 104 -21.25 27.15 -3.18
C TRP A 104 -20.89 28.50 -2.55
N GLU A 105 -19.73 29.07 -2.87
CA GLU A 105 -19.31 30.39 -2.40
C GLU A 105 -20.21 31.51 -2.96
N GLU A 106 -20.56 31.46 -4.26
CA GLU A 106 -21.44 32.43 -4.91
C GLU A 106 -22.84 32.44 -4.29
N GLU A 107 -23.46 31.27 -4.11
CA GLU A 107 -24.79 31.18 -3.47
C GLU A 107 -24.77 31.60 -2.01
N LYS A 108 -23.66 31.36 -1.29
CA LYS A 108 -23.49 31.86 0.08
C LYS A 108 -23.41 33.38 0.12
N GLU A 109 -22.64 34.00 -0.78
CA GLU A 109 -22.56 35.47 -0.88
C GLU A 109 -23.91 36.08 -1.29
N HIS A 110 -24.64 35.44 -2.20
CA HIS A 110 -25.99 35.87 -2.60
C HIS A 110 -27.01 35.76 -1.47
N ALA A 111 -26.92 34.70 -0.66
CA ALA A 111 -27.74 34.52 0.54
C ALA A 111 -27.43 35.58 1.61
N ASP A 112 -26.15 35.86 1.88
CA ASP A 112 -25.72 36.90 2.82
C ASP A 112 -26.12 38.31 2.34
N ALA A 113 -26.18 38.53 1.03
CA ALA A 113 -26.67 39.76 0.39
C ALA A 113 -28.20 39.84 0.27
N GLY A 114 -28.95 38.82 0.71
CA GLY A 114 -30.42 38.76 0.63
C GLY A 114 -30.99 38.69 -0.79
N SER A 115 -30.19 38.24 -1.77
CA SER A 115 -30.55 38.19 -3.19
C SER A 115 -31.19 36.87 -3.63
N THR A 116 -31.08 35.81 -2.82
CA THR A 116 -31.64 34.48 -3.10
C THR A 116 -32.72 34.11 -2.08
N SER A 117 -33.61 33.19 -2.46
CA SER A 117 -34.73 32.74 -1.63
C SER A 117 -34.34 31.70 -0.57
N PHE A 118 -33.10 31.18 -0.61
CA PHE A 118 -32.62 30.12 0.27
C PHE A 118 -31.15 30.34 0.65
N GLN A 119 -30.71 29.72 1.76
CA GLN A 119 -29.31 29.71 2.18
C GLN A 119 -28.71 28.31 1.97
N PRO A 120 -27.45 28.19 1.52
CA PRO A 120 -26.75 26.91 1.47
C PRO A 120 -26.71 26.24 2.86
N ASP A 121 -27.16 25.00 2.95
CA ASP A 121 -27.25 24.24 4.19
C ASP A 121 -25.96 23.44 4.47
N LEU A 122 -25.89 22.78 5.63
CA LEU A 122 -24.76 21.91 5.97
C LEU A 122 -24.58 20.77 4.94
N SER A 123 -25.66 20.29 4.34
CA SER A 123 -25.63 19.26 3.29
C SER A 123 -24.92 19.74 2.02
N SER A 124 -25.20 20.98 1.59
CA SER A 124 -24.51 21.61 0.45
C SER A 124 -23.00 21.74 0.70
N PHE A 125 -22.61 22.09 1.94
CA PHE A 125 -21.22 22.19 2.36
C PHE A 125 -20.53 20.80 2.38
N GLU A 126 -21.20 19.78 2.92
CA GLU A 126 -20.71 18.40 2.92
C GLU A 126 -20.56 17.82 1.51
N THR A 127 -21.45 18.18 0.59
CA THR A 127 -21.37 17.80 -0.82
C THR A 127 -20.15 18.42 -1.50
N MET A 128 -19.87 19.69 -1.20
CA MET A 128 -18.68 20.39 -1.67
C MET A 128 -17.38 19.77 -1.12
N LEU A 129 -17.32 19.42 0.18
CA LEU A 129 -16.19 18.68 0.74
C LEU A 129 -16.05 17.29 0.12
N THR A 130 -17.18 16.62 -0.18
CA THR A 130 -17.20 15.31 -0.85
C THR A 130 -16.64 15.40 -2.27
N ALA A 131 -16.90 16.49 -3.00
CA ALA A 131 -16.31 16.73 -4.32
C ALA A 131 -14.77 16.79 -4.23
N TRP A 132 -14.23 17.54 -3.27
CA TRP A 132 -12.78 17.59 -3.03
C TRP A 132 -12.19 16.26 -2.52
N SER A 133 -12.93 15.52 -1.70
CA SER A 133 -12.53 14.18 -1.24
C SER A 133 -12.45 13.20 -2.42
N LYS A 134 -13.48 13.15 -3.28
CA LYS A 134 -13.49 12.33 -4.50
C LYS A 134 -12.37 12.73 -5.46
N CYS A 135 -12.13 14.03 -5.66
CA CYS A 135 -11.00 14.54 -6.43
C CYS A 135 -9.65 14.01 -5.90
N THR A 136 -9.41 14.12 -4.59
CA THR A 136 -8.20 13.61 -3.92
C THR A 136 -8.03 12.10 -4.17
N GLN A 137 -9.10 11.33 -4.01
CA GLN A 137 -9.09 9.88 -4.22
C GLN A 137 -8.80 9.51 -5.67
N THR A 138 -9.41 10.21 -6.64
CA THR A 138 -9.19 9.98 -8.07
C THR A 138 -7.77 10.35 -8.48
N LEU A 139 -7.23 11.46 -7.99
CA LEU A 139 -5.83 11.86 -8.23
C LEU A 139 -4.85 10.84 -7.64
N ALA A 140 -5.12 10.32 -6.44
CA ALA A 140 -4.29 9.29 -5.81
C ALA A 140 -4.35 7.94 -6.56
N LYS A 141 -5.50 7.58 -7.14
CA LYS A 141 -5.67 6.39 -7.98
C LYS A 141 -5.01 6.54 -9.34
N SER A 142 -5.23 7.65 -10.04
CA SER A 142 -4.61 7.98 -11.33
C SER A 142 -3.08 7.89 -11.25
N ARG A 143 -2.47 8.45 -10.19
CA ARG A 143 -1.02 8.34 -9.95
C ARG A 143 -0.55 6.90 -9.72
N ARG A 144 -1.36 6.07 -9.06
CA ARG A 144 -1.03 4.66 -8.81
C ARG A 144 -1.10 3.83 -10.09
N ASP A 145 -2.13 4.09 -10.89
CA ASP A 145 -2.45 3.28 -12.06
C ASP A 145 -1.81 3.85 -13.34
N HIS A 146 -1.01 4.92 -13.21
CA HIS A 146 -0.37 5.65 -14.31
C HIS A 146 -1.39 6.05 -15.39
N ILE A 147 -2.59 6.45 -14.97
CA ILE A 147 -3.67 6.92 -15.85
C ILE A 147 -3.54 8.43 -15.96
N GLU A 148 -3.30 8.94 -17.17
CA GLU A 148 -3.37 10.38 -17.43
C GLU A 148 -4.83 10.84 -17.36
N LEU A 149 -5.08 11.85 -16.51
CA LEU A 149 -6.39 12.46 -16.41
C LEU A 149 -6.55 13.53 -17.51
N PRO A 150 -7.77 13.74 -18.03
CA PRO A 150 -8.02 14.80 -18.98
C PRO A 150 -7.63 16.15 -18.38
N MET A 151 -6.68 16.82 -19.02
CA MET A 151 -6.33 18.21 -18.73
C MET A 151 -7.25 19.12 -19.54
N ASP A 152 -7.60 20.26 -18.98
CA ASP A 152 -8.41 21.25 -19.68
C ASP A 152 -7.64 21.76 -20.93
N SER A 153 -8.30 21.71 -22.09
CA SER A 153 -7.73 22.18 -23.37
C SER A 153 -7.97 23.68 -23.60
N SER A 154 -8.52 24.39 -22.61
CA SER A 154 -8.91 25.80 -22.71
C SER A 154 -8.15 26.74 -21.76
N SER A 155 -6.82 26.69 -21.75
CA SER A 155 -6.01 27.77 -21.17
C SER A 155 -4.94 28.27 -22.13
N ASP A 156 -5.11 29.53 -22.55
CA ASP A 156 -4.01 30.38 -22.96
C ASP A 156 -2.94 30.38 -21.83
N GLY A 157 -1.77 29.81 -22.13
CA GLY A 157 -0.48 30.23 -21.57
C GLY A 157 -0.19 30.01 -20.08
N ILE A 158 -1.10 29.55 -19.24
CA ILE A 158 -0.80 29.23 -17.83
C ILE A 158 -0.91 27.73 -17.59
N SER A 159 0.24 27.07 -17.69
CA SER A 159 0.47 25.69 -17.26
C SER A 159 0.14 25.53 -15.76
N ILE A 160 -1.10 25.23 -15.40
CA ILE A 160 -1.46 24.71 -14.06
C ILE A 160 -1.13 23.21 -14.04
N ASN A 161 0.15 22.90 -13.86
CA ASN A 161 0.69 21.55 -13.96
C ASN A 161 0.89 20.85 -12.60
N VAL A 162 0.34 21.37 -11.49
CA VAL A 162 0.72 20.87 -10.15
C VAL A 162 -0.44 20.95 -9.13
N TYR A 163 -1.57 20.29 -9.38
CA TYR A 163 -2.49 19.95 -8.28
C TYR A 163 -2.21 18.51 -7.86
N THR A 164 -1.53 18.35 -6.71
CA THR A 164 -1.29 17.04 -6.13
C THR A 164 -2.48 16.61 -5.25
N PRO A 165 -2.66 15.30 -4.96
CA PRO A 165 -3.62 14.85 -3.94
C PRO A 165 -3.45 15.58 -2.60
N LEU A 166 -2.22 15.98 -2.26
CA LEU A 166 -1.91 16.75 -1.05
C LEU A 166 -2.53 18.16 -1.09
N ASP A 167 -2.48 18.83 -2.24
CA ASP A 167 -3.00 20.19 -2.40
C ASP A 167 -4.54 20.19 -2.35
N ALA A 168 -5.17 19.20 -2.99
CA ALA A 168 -6.61 19.01 -2.96
C ALA A 168 -7.13 18.77 -1.52
N VAL A 169 -6.48 17.87 -0.77
CA VAL A 169 -6.91 17.57 0.61
C VAL A 169 -6.60 18.73 1.57
N LYS A 170 -5.49 19.46 1.39
CA LYS A 170 -5.18 20.67 2.17
C LYS A 170 -6.21 21.77 1.92
N ARG A 171 -6.66 21.96 0.67
CA ARG A 171 -7.72 22.91 0.33
C ARG A 171 -9.02 22.55 1.04
N ALA A 172 -9.43 21.28 0.95
CA ALA A 172 -10.63 20.78 1.63
C ALA A 172 -10.55 20.94 3.16
N THR A 173 -9.37 20.71 3.74
CA THR A 173 -9.10 20.91 5.17
C THR A 173 -9.20 22.39 5.56
N ALA A 174 -8.68 23.30 4.73
CA ALA A 174 -8.79 24.73 4.98
C ALA A 174 -10.25 25.22 4.96
N LEU A 175 -11.07 24.68 4.06
CA LEU A 175 -12.50 24.98 3.98
C LEU A 175 -13.26 24.49 5.22
N LEU A 176 -12.95 23.28 5.69
CA LEU A 176 -13.49 22.75 6.94
C LEU A 176 -13.15 23.66 8.14
N LEU A 177 -11.89 24.07 8.27
CA LEU A 177 -11.43 24.89 9.39
C LEU A 177 -11.94 26.34 9.34
N ALA A 178 -12.34 26.83 8.16
CA ALA A 178 -12.95 28.14 8.00
C ALA A 178 -14.46 28.15 8.31
N HIS A 179 -15.11 26.99 8.34
CA HIS A 179 -16.53 26.88 8.67
C HIS A 179 -16.73 27.05 10.19
N PRO A 180 -17.66 27.91 10.65
CA PRO A 180 -17.83 28.21 12.07
C PRO A 180 -18.38 27.04 12.89
N GLU A 181 -19.25 26.22 12.30
CA GLU A 181 -19.85 25.04 12.95
C GLU A 181 -19.82 23.83 12.00
N PRO A 182 -18.66 23.16 11.82
CA PRO A 182 -18.56 21.98 10.97
C PRO A 182 -19.15 20.74 11.67
N GLY A 183 -20.01 20.00 10.96
CA GLY A 183 -20.62 18.77 11.48
C GLY A 183 -19.66 17.56 11.54
N LEU A 184 -20.06 16.50 12.25
CA LEU A 184 -19.31 15.23 12.35
C LEU A 184 -18.99 14.64 10.97
N SER A 185 -19.97 14.62 10.06
CA SER A 185 -19.82 14.14 8.69
C SER A 185 -18.78 14.94 7.91
N SER A 186 -18.74 16.27 8.08
CA SER A 186 -17.75 17.15 7.45
C SER A 186 -16.31 16.77 7.84
N TYR A 187 -16.06 16.49 9.13
CA TYR A 187 -14.75 15.98 9.57
C TYR A 187 -14.44 14.59 9.00
N ASN A 188 -15.40 13.66 9.05
CA ASN A 188 -15.24 12.30 8.54
C ASN A 188 -14.92 12.28 7.03
N ILE A 189 -15.53 13.14 6.23
CA ILE A 189 -15.24 13.28 4.78
C ILE A 189 -13.77 13.67 4.55
N ILE A 190 -13.25 14.62 5.33
CA ILE A 190 -11.87 15.09 5.21
C ILE A 190 -10.87 14.07 5.76
N MET A 191 -11.18 13.42 6.87
CA MET A 191 -10.34 12.34 7.42
C MET A 191 -10.24 11.15 6.46
N ASP A 192 -11.32 10.81 5.74
CA ASP A 192 -11.32 9.81 4.67
C ASP A 192 -10.50 10.27 3.45
N ALA A 193 -10.57 11.55 3.08
CA ALA A 193 -9.74 12.11 2.02
C ALA A 193 -8.25 11.99 2.35
N TRP A 194 -7.86 12.34 3.58
CA TRP A 194 -6.48 12.20 4.06
C TRP A 194 -6.04 10.73 4.11
N SER A 195 -6.85 9.82 4.66
CA SER A 195 -6.49 8.40 4.77
C SER A 195 -6.24 7.75 3.40
N LYS A 196 -7.01 8.16 2.37
CA LYS A 196 -6.88 7.65 0.99
C LYS A 196 -5.90 8.41 0.10
N SER A 197 -5.45 9.60 0.52
CA SER A 197 -4.48 10.41 -0.22
C SER A 197 -3.09 9.74 -0.36
N ARG A 198 -2.76 8.82 0.56
CA ARG A 198 -1.45 8.12 0.67
C ARG A 198 -0.24 9.05 0.80
N VAL A 199 -0.45 10.28 1.26
CA VAL A 199 0.61 11.23 1.58
C VAL A 199 1.23 10.92 2.95
N ALA A 200 2.47 11.34 3.17
CA ALA A 200 3.20 11.01 4.39
C ALA A 200 2.62 11.71 5.63
N GLU A 201 1.98 12.87 5.44
CA GLU A 201 1.41 13.74 6.47
C GLU A 201 -0.02 13.36 6.89
N ALA A 202 -0.66 12.42 6.18
CA ALA A 202 -2.02 11.96 6.47
C ALA A 202 -2.28 11.57 7.94
N PRO A 203 -1.43 10.77 8.61
CA PRO A 203 -1.69 10.40 10.01
C PRO A 203 -1.68 11.61 10.94
N ASP A 204 -0.70 12.52 10.81
CA ASP A 204 -0.60 13.70 11.67
C ASP A 204 -1.76 14.68 11.42
N ALA A 205 -2.22 14.80 10.17
CA ALA A 205 -3.38 15.61 9.82
C ALA A 205 -4.66 15.03 10.46
N ASN A 206 -4.87 13.71 10.39
CA ASN A 206 -6.02 13.07 11.01
C ASN A 206 -5.98 13.15 12.55
N GLU A 207 -4.80 13.05 13.18
CA GLU A 207 -4.67 13.26 14.63
C GLU A 207 -5.04 14.70 15.04
N ARG A 208 -4.61 15.70 14.26
CA ARG A 208 -4.97 17.11 14.50
C ARG A 208 -6.47 17.35 14.33
N LEU A 209 -7.10 16.76 13.29
CA LEU A 209 -8.54 16.88 13.05
C LEU A 209 -9.35 16.21 14.17
N LEU A 210 -8.94 15.03 14.61
CA LEU A 210 -9.61 14.35 15.73
C LEU A 210 -9.48 15.15 17.02
N ARG A 211 -8.29 15.69 17.32
CA ARG A 211 -8.10 16.58 18.48
C ARG A 211 -9.00 17.80 18.42
N ARG A 212 -9.10 18.44 17.26
CA ARG A 212 -9.98 19.59 17.06
C ARG A 212 -11.45 19.23 17.30
N MET A 213 -11.88 18.08 16.80
CA MET A 213 -13.24 17.57 17.05
C MET A 213 -13.49 17.36 18.55
N MET A 214 -12.51 16.87 19.30
CA MET A 214 -12.64 16.68 20.76
C MET A 214 -12.62 17.99 21.57
N GLU A 215 -12.02 19.06 21.03
CA GLU A 215 -12.02 20.39 21.64
C GLU A 215 -13.33 21.15 21.39
N ASP A 216 -14.01 20.82 20.30
CA ASP A 216 -15.32 21.37 19.97
C ASP A 216 -16.39 20.79 20.91
N LYS A 217 -17.31 21.62 21.37
CA LYS A 217 -18.40 21.19 22.25
C LYS A 217 -19.61 20.66 21.47
N THR A 218 -19.62 20.88 20.16
CA THR A 218 -20.77 20.57 19.28
C THR A 218 -20.68 19.19 18.64
N VAL A 219 -19.48 18.62 18.54
CA VAL A 219 -19.22 17.34 17.88
C VAL A 219 -18.42 16.41 18.78
N GLU A 220 -18.78 15.13 18.79
CA GLU A 220 -18.04 14.09 19.51
C GLU A 220 -17.55 13.05 18.49
N PRO A 221 -16.29 12.58 18.57
CA PRO A 221 -15.80 11.53 17.71
C PRO A 221 -16.53 10.21 17.91
N ASP A 222 -16.91 9.61 16.80
CA ASP A 222 -17.57 8.31 16.75
C ASP A 222 -16.61 7.19 16.34
N THR A 223 -17.13 5.97 16.32
CA THR A 223 -16.40 4.77 15.84
C THR A 223 -15.80 4.98 14.44
N ASN A 224 -16.50 5.67 13.53
CA ASN A 224 -16.00 5.94 12.19
C ASN A 224 -14.79 6.89 12.19
N SER A 225 -14.82 7.95 13.01
CA SER A 225 -13.72 8.91 13.17
C SER A 225 -12.42 8.22 13.59
N TYR A 226 -12.50 7.31 14.58
CA TYR A 226 -11.35 6.52 15.01
C TYR A 226 -10.89 5.51 13.95
N ASN A 227 -11.83 4.86 13.24
CA ASN A 227 -11.50 3.95 12.15
C ASN A 227 -10.76 4.66 11.00
N LEU A 228 -11.13 5.89 10.66
CA LEU A 228 -10.45 6.70 9.64
C LEU A 228 -9.03 7.12 10.09
N LEU A 229 -8.84 7.38 11.38
CA LEU A 229 -7.51 7.62 11.94
C LEU A 229 -6.65 6.35 11.89
N LEU A 230 -7.21 5.20 12.27
CA LEU A 230 -6.55 3.90 12.17
C LEU A 230 -6.17 3.57 10.72
N ASP A 231 -7.05 3.83 9.76
CA ASP A 231 -6.78 3.64 8.34
C ASP A 231 -5.64 4.54 7.86
N ALA A 232 -5.56 5.80 8.31
CA ALA A 232 -4.46 6.70 7.96
C ALA A 232 -3.12 6.20 8.51
N TRP A 233 -3.08 5.75 9.76
CA TRP A 233 -1.88 5.16 10.35
C TRP A 233 -1.49 3.83 9.71
N ALA A 234 -2.44 2.94 9.47
CA ALA A 234 -2.22 1.65 8.80
C ALA A 234 -1.76 1.84 7.34
N ASN A 235 -2.24 2.89 6.66
CA ASN A 235 -1.79 3.24 5.31
C ASN A 235 -0.45 4.00 5.27
N SER A 236 0.06 4.48 6.40
CA SER A 236 1.38 5.09 6.48
C SER A 236 2.51 4.05 6.25
N ASN A 237 3.68 4.52 5.85
CA ASN A 237 4.90 3.71 5.72
C ASN A 237 5.91 4.00 6.85
N ARG A 238 5.44 4.59 7.96
CA ARG A 238 6.28 4.95 9.11
C ARG A 238 6.52 3.72 10.00
N GLU A 239 7.67 3.65 10.64
CA GLU A 239 8.05 2.49 11.48
C GLU A 239 7.17 2.35 12.72
N ASN A 240 6.75 3.47 13.32
CA ASN A 240 5.86 3.52 14.49
C ASN A 240 4.37 3.31 14.18
N SER A 241 4.01 2.99 12.92
CA SER A 241 2.62 2.80 12.49
C SER A 241 1.90 1.73 13.32
N LEU A 242 2.52 0.58 13.55
CA LEU A 242 1.91 -0.52 14.31
C LEU A 242 1.66 -0.11 15.76
N GLU A 243 2.63 0.52 16.40
CA GLU A 243 2.51 0.97 17.80
C GLU A 243 1.35 1.96 17.95
N LYS A 244 1.25 2.95 17.06
CA LYS A 244 0.16 3.95 17.07
C LYS A 244 -1.21 3.30 16.84
N VAL A 245 -1.31 2.37 15.90
CA VAL A 245 -2.53 1.62 15.64
C VAL A 245 -2.96 0.81 16.86
N THR A 246 -2.02 0.13 17.53
CA THR A 246 -2.32 -0.60 18.77
C THR A 246 -2.72 0.32 19.93
N GLN A 247 -2.11 1.50 20.05
CA GLN A 247 -2.48 2.50 21.06
C GLN A 247 -3.90 3.02 20.85
N ILE A 248 -4.26 3.37 19.60
CA ILE A 248 -5.61 3.84 19.26
C ILE A 248 -6.65 2.74 19.51
N TYR A 249 -6.34 1.49 19.11
CA TYR A 249 -7.23 0.35 19.37
C TYR A 249 -7.50 0.15 20.88
N LYS A 250 -6.45 0.17 21.71
CA LYS A 250 -6.59 0.07 23.18
C LYS A 250 -7.39 1.24 23.75
N HIS A 251 -7.21 2.44 23.20
CA HIS A 251 -7.98 3.60 23.62
C HIS A 251 -9.47 3.44 23.33
N MET A 252 -9.84 2.93 22.14
CA MET A 252 -11.23 2.63 21.81
C MET A 252 -11.85 1.57 22.74
N GLU A 253 -11.10 0.53 23.11
CA GLU A 253 -11.57 -0.48 24.08
C GLU A 253 -11.80 0.14 25.47
N ASN A 254 -10.88 1.00 25.95
CA ASN A 254 -11.04 1.68 27.24
C ASN A 254 -12.28 2.60 27.26
N LEU A 255 -12.52 3.35 26.18
CA LEU A 255 -13.71 4.22 26.08
C LEU A 255 -15.01 3.41 26.15
N ARG A 256 -15.02 2.22 25.55
CA ARG A 256 -16.15 1.30 25.64
C ARG A 256 -16.34 0.77 27.05
N GLU A 257 -15.27 0.43 27.76
CA GLU A 257 -15.32 -0.01 29.17
C GLU A 257 -15.81 1.09 30.11
N GLU A 258 -15.49 2.36 29.82
CA GLU A 258 -15.98 3.54 30.53
C GLU A 258 -17.47 3.84 30.27
N GLY A 259 -18.13 3.06 29.40
CA GLY A 259 -19.55 3.16 29.12
C GLY A 259 -19.91 4.10 27.97
N ASN A 260 -18.93 4.56 27.18
CA ASN A 260 -19.22 5.33 25.97
C ASN A 260 -19.70 4.39 24.85
N THR A 261 -21.01 4.40 24.59
CA THR A 261 -21.63 3.57 23.54
C THR A 261 -21.42 4.12 22.12
N SER A 262 -20.93 5.36 21.96
CA SER A 262 -20.64 5.97 20.65
C SER A 262 -19.38 5.37 19.99
N VAL A 263 -18.45 4.89 20.81
CA VAL A 263 -17.16 4.35 20.37
C VAL A 263 -17.09 2.88 20.75
N SER A 264 -17.22 2.00 19.76
CA SER A 264 -17.00 0.56 19.93
C SER A 264 -16.14 0.05 18.79
N PRO A 265 -15.06 -0.70 19.07
CA PRO A 265 -14.33 -1.39 18.02
C PRO A 265 -15.27 -2.29 17.20
N SER A 266 -15.03 -2.33 15.90
CA SER A 266 -15.76 -3.15 14.95
C SER A 266 -14.80 -3.92 14.05
N ILE A 267 -15.33 -4.71 13.12
CA ILE A 267 -14.52 -5.48 12.20
C ILE A 267 -13.67 -4.59 11.30
N ARG A 268 -14.13 -3.37 11.03
CA ARG A 268 -13.32 -2.36 10.33
C ARG A 268 -12.08 -2.00 11.15
N THR A 269 -12.23 -1.80 12.45
CA THR A 269 -11.13 -1.55 13.39
C THR A 269 -10.11 -2.70 13.36
N ILE A 270 -10.60 -3.93 13.45
CA ILE A 270 -9.77 -5.15 13.38
C ILE A 270 -9.04 -5.26 12.03
N ASN A 271 -9.72 -4.98 10.92
CA ASN A 271 -9.14 -5.01 9.59
C ASN A 271 -8.01 -3.96 9.42
N ALA A 272 -8.16 -2.76 9.98
CA ALA A 272 -7.11 -1.74 10.00
C ALA A 272 -5.89 -2.20 10.83
N VAL A 273 -6.13 -2.81 12.00
CA VAL A 273 -5.07 -3.37 12.86
C VAL A 273 -4.32 -4.50 12.14
N LEU A 274 -5.03 -5.46 11.55
CA LEU A 274 -4.43 -6.54 10.76
C LEU A 274 -3.64 -6.01 9.55
N HIS A 275 -4.11 -4.94 8.91
CA HIS A 275 -3.39 -4.29 7.82
C HIS A 275 -2.06 -3.68 8.29
N ALA A 276 -2.05 -3.03 9.45
CA ALA A 276 -0.83 -2.49 10.07
C ALA A 276 0.16 -3.62 10.42
N HIS A 277 -0.32 -4.72 11.01
CA HIS A 277 0.51 -5.91 11.25
C HIS A 277 1.11 -6.47 9.96
N ALA A 278 0.34 -6.52 8.87
CA ALA A 278 0.87 -7.01 7.60
C ALA A 278 2.06 -6.13 7.17
N LYS A 279 1.90 -4.80 7.17
CA LYS A 279 2.97 -3.87 6.80
C LYS A 279 4.20 -3.97 7.69
N HIS A 280 4.00 -4.08 9.00
CA HIS A 280 5.09 -4.27 9.93
C HIS A 280 5.84 -5.58 9.66
N ALA A 281 5.13 -6.69 9.41
CA ALA A 281 5.75 -7.95 9.01
C ALA A 281 6.58 -7.82 7.72
N ALA A 282 6.14 -7.02 6.74
CA ALA A 282 6.94 -6.76 5.53
C ALA A 282 8.20 -5.95 5.84
N LEU A 283 8.17 -5.00 6.79
CA LEU A 283 9.34 -4.25 7.22
C LEU A 283 10.35 -5.18 7.91
N LEU A 284 9.90 -6.02 8.84
CA LEU A 284 10.72 -7.00 9.54
C LEU A 284 11.39 -7.99 8.58
N THR A 285 10.65 -8.48 7.59
CA THR A 285 11.22 -9.34 6.53
C THR A 285 12.30 -8.64 5.72
N LYS A 286 12.15 -7.33 5.43
CA LYS A 286 13.20 -6.55 4.75
C LYS A 286 14.44 -6.36 5.63
N GLN A 287 14.25 -6.24 6.94
CA GLN A 287 15.34 -6.16 7.93
C GLN A 287 15.97 -7.52 8.25
N ASN A 288 15.46 -8.62 7.67
CA ASN A 288 15.84 -10.01 7.95
C ASN A 288 15.56 -10.45 9.41
N ASP A 289 14.68 -9.75 10.14
CA ASP A 289 14.21 -10.18 11.45
C ASP A 289 13.01 -11.11 11.28
N PHE A 290 13.30 -12.39 11.03
CA PHE A 290 12.26 -13.38 10.85
C PHE A 290 11.57 -13.72 12.16
N ASP A 291 12.26 -13.70 13.31
CA ASP A 291 11.69 -14.12 14.59
C ASP A 291 10.59 -13.15 15.06
N GLU A 292 10.83 -11.84 14.95
CA GLU A 292 9.80 -10.85 15.23
C GLU A 292 8.66 -10.91 14.20
N ALA A 293 8.95 -11.20 12.93
CA ALA A 293 7.90 -11.37 11.93
C ALA A 293 6.94 -12.52 12.30
N HIS A 294 7.45 -13.62 12.87
CA HIS A 294 6.62 -14.71 13.39
C HIS A 294 5.78 -14.30 14.60
N ARG A 295 6.35 -13.53 15.53
CA ARG A 295 5.59 -12.99 16.67
C ARG A 295 4.46 -12.07 16.20
N CYS A 296 4.75 -11.20 15.24
CA CYS A 296 3.76 -10.33 14.60
C CYS A 296 2.63 -11.13 13.92
N ALA A 297 2.96 -12.24 13.26
CA ALA A 297 1.97 -13.12 12.64
C ALA A 297 1.13 -13.90 13.65
N ALA A 298 1.73 -14.36 14.75
CA ALA A 298 0.99 -14.98 15.85
C ALA A 298 0.02 -13.98 16.51
N ALA A 299 0.46 -12.74 16.73
CA ALA A 299 -0.39 -11.67 17.26
C ALA A 299 -1.57 -11.35 16.31
N ALA A 300 -1.32 -11.30 14.99
CA ALA A 300 -2.37 -11.08 14.00
C ALA A 300 -3.41 -12.23 14.00
N LEU A 301 -2.96 -13.48 14.15
CA LEU A 301 -3.86 -14.62 14.28
C LEU A 301 -4.72 -14.53 15.53
N GLU A 302 -4.12 -14.17 16.67
CA GLU A 302 -4.85 -14.00 17.93
C GLU A 302 -5.93 -12.93 17.82
N ILE A 303 -5.64 -11.79 17.16
CA ILE A 303 -6.61 -10.73 16.91
C ILE A 303 -7.79 -11.23 16.06
N LEU A 304 -7.53 -12.05 15.04
CA LEU A 304 -8.59 -12.66 14.23
C LEU A 304 -9.44 -13.64 15.05
N ARG A 305 -8.81 -14.49 15.88
CA ARG A 305 -9.50 -15.44 16.76
C ARG A 305 -10.34 -14.72 17.83
N GLU A 306 -9.84 -13.61 18.36
CA GLU A 306 -10.57 -12.76 19.30
C GLU A 306 -11.83 -12.17 18.66
N ALA A 307 -11.73 -11.67 17.42
CA ALA A 307 -12.90 -11.18 16.68
C ALA A 307 -13.94 -12.30 16.45
N GLN A 308 -13.49 -13.52 16.11
CA GLN A 308 -14.39 -14.69 15.99
C GLN A 308 -15.09 -15.00 17.32
N ARG A 309 -14.35 -15.04 18.43
CA ARG A 309 -14.90 -15.34 19.75
C ARG A 309 -15.95 -14.31 20.16
N ARG A 310 -15.66 -13.01 19.95
CA ARG A 310 -16.62 -11.93 20.22
C ARG A 310 -17.86 -12.06 19.35
N TYR A 311 -17.72 -12.39 18.07
CA TYR A 311 -18.86 -12.66 17.19
C TYR A 311 -19.67 -13.86 17.67
N GLU A 312 -19.03 -14.93 18.12
CA GLU A 312 -19.71 -16.12 18.61
C GLU A 312 -20.52 -15.86 19.89
N GLU A 313 -19.98 -15.06 20.81
CA GLU A 313 -20.61 -14.68 22.08
C GLU A 313 -21.74 -13.66 21.91
N THR A 314 -21.51 -12.60 21.12
CA THR A 314 -22.45 -11.47 20.99
C THR A 314 -23.46 -11.66 19.86
N LYS A 315 -23.11 -12.45 18.83
CA LYS A 315 -23.81 -12.52 17.53
C LYS A 315 -23.97 -11.17 16.83
N ASP A 316 -23.17 -10.19 17.22
CA ASP A 316 -23.18 -8.85 16.64
C ASP A 316 -22.50 -8.87 15.24
N PRO A 317 -23.21 -8.50 14.16
CA PRO A 317 -22.62 -8.41 12.83
C PRO A 317 -21.36 -7.54 12.75
N GLU A 318 -21.22 -6.53 13.62
CA GLU A 318 -20.03 -5.65 13.64
C GLU A 318 -18.75 -6.39 14.03
N TRP A 319 -18.84 -7.56 14.67
CA TRP A 319 -17.69 -8.39 15.02
C TRP A 319 -17.44 -9.53 14.02
N GLN A 320 -18.33 -9.73 13.05
CA GLN A 320 -18.25 -10.85 12.12
C GLN A 320 -17.02 -10.73 11.21
N PRO A 321 -16.03 -11.64 11.30
CA PRO A 321 -14.88 -11.60 10.40
C PRO A 321 -15.30 -11.83 8.96
N ASP A 322 -14.71 -11.06 8.05
CA ASP A 322 -15.02 -11.11 6.62
C ASP A 322 -13.80 -11.55 5.81
N VAL A 323 -13.95 -11.63 4.48
CA VAL A 323 -12.83 -11.94 3.57
C VAL A 323 -11.65 -11.00 3.80
N ALA A 324 -11.87 -9.73 4.16
CA ALA A 324 -10.79 -8.78 4.40
C ALA A 324 -10.00 -9.09 5.68
N SER A 325 -10.65 -9.55 6.75
CA SER A 325 -10.00 -10.03 7.97
C SER A 325 -9.10 -11.23 7.69
N TYR A 326 -9.66 -12.27 7.05
CA TYR A 326 -8.90 -13.47 6.69
C TYR A 326 -7.76 -13.15 5.73
N THR A 327 -8.01 -12.37 4.68
CA THR A 327 -6.99 -11.99 3.69
C THR A 327 -5.86 -11.20 4.33
N SER A 328 -6.15 -10.30 5.27
CA SER A 328 -5.13 -9.52 5.97
C SER A 328 -4.29 -10.41 6.89
N CYS A 329 -4.91 -11.32 7.64
CA CYS A 329 -4.18 -12.28 8.47
C CYS A 329 -3.29 -13.22 7.62
N ILE A 330 -3.82 -13.73 6.51
CA ILE A 330 -3.06 -14.54 5.54
C ILE A 330 -1.88 -13.74 4.96
N ASP A 331 -2.08 -12.46 4.62
CA ASP A 331 -1.02 -11.59 4.11
C ASP A 331 0.11 -11.40 5.14
N VAL A 332 -0.21 -11.28 6.44
CA VAL A 332 0.80 -11.24 7.52
C VAL A 332 1.64 -12.53 7.53
N HIS A 333 0.99 -13.69 7.55
CA HIS A 333 1.68 -14.99 7.49
C HIS A 333 2.49 -15.16 6.21
N SER A 334 2.00 -14.64 5.08
CA SER A 334 2.70 -14.73 3.80
C SER A 334 4.07 -14.07 3.84
N ARG A 335 4.26 -13.03 4.66
CA ARG A 335 5.49 -12.24 4.73
C ARG A 335 6.59 -12.94 5.54
N CYS A 336 6.24 -13.83 6.46
CA CYS A 336 7.18 -14.50 7.37
C CYS A 336 8.19 -15.45 6.70
N GLY A 337 7.86 -16.01 5.53
CA GLY A 337 8.77 -16.88 4.76
C GLY A 337 9.09 -18.25 5.40
N SER A 338 8.26 -18.70 6.33
CA SER A 338 8.43 -19.98 7.05
C SER A 338 7.35 -20.99 6.70
N TYR A 339 7.74 -22.27 6.67
CA TYR A 339 6.81 -23.37 6.38
C TYR A 339 5.61 -23.41 7.33
N LYS A 340 5.81 -23.12 8.63
CA LYS A 340 4.72 -23.08 9.61
C LYS A 340 3.72 -21.98 9.27
N ALA A 341 4.21 -20.78 8.97
CA ALA A 341 3.38 -19.64 8.59
C ALA A 341 2.63 -19.89 7.27
N SER A 342 3.28 -20.49 6.27
CA SER A 342 2.62 -20.84 5.00
C SER A 342 1.54 -21.91 5.18
N ARG A 343 1.76 -22.87 6.09
CA ARG A 343 0.73 -23.85 6.46
C ARG A 343 -0.46 -23.17 7.14
N THR A 344 -0.22 -22.29 8.12
CA THR A 344 -1.30 -21.52 8.77
C THR A 344 -2.07 -20.67 7.75
N ALA A 345 -1.38 -20.05 6.79
CA ALA A 345 -2.02 -19.31 5.70
C ALA A 345 -2.92 -20.21 4.83
N GLN A 346 -2.50 -21.45 4.53
CA GLN A 346 -3.33 -22.44 3.85
C GLN A 346 -4.54 -22.84 4.69
N ASP A 347 -4.33 -23.15 5.98
CA ASP A 347 -5.38 -23.59 6.89
C ASP A 347 -6.47 -22.51 7.02
N LEU A 348 -6.08 -21.22 7.08
CA LEU A 348 -7.02 -20.09 7.08
C LEU A 348 -7.81 -19.95 5.76
N LEU A 349 -7.21 -20.26 4.62
CA LEU A 349 -7.92 -20.27 3.33
C LEU A 349 -8.95 -21.41 3.28
N GLU A 350 -8.58 -22.61 3.75
CA GLU A 350 -9.53 -23.73 3.81
C GLU A 350 -10.65 -23.48 4.83
N GLU A 351 -10.35 -22.83 5.95
CA GLU A 351 -11.36 -22.37 6.91
C GLU A 351 -12.34 -21.40 6.25
N LEU A 352 -11.85 -20.39 5.53
CA LEU A 352 -12.68 -19.42 4.81
C LEU A 352 -13.55 -20.09 3.74
N LYS A 353 -12.98 -21.04 2.97
CA LYS A 353 -13.73 -21.86 2.00
C LYS A 353 -14.83 -22.68 2.67
N GLY A 354 -14.52 -23.29 3.82
CA GLY A 354 -15.48 -24.05 4.62
C GLY A 354 -16.63 -23.18 5.16
N LEU A 355 -16.34 -21.95 5.59
CA LEU A 355 -17.35 -20.99 6.02
C LEU A 355 -18.24 -20.55 4.86
N TYR A 356 -17.66 -20.29 3.68
CA TYR A 356 -18.43 -19.98 2.47
C TYR A 356 -19.36 -21.14 2.08
N ALA A 357 -18.86 -22.38 2.10
CA ALA A 357 -19.67 -23.55 1.77
C ALA A 357 -20.83 -23.80 2.76
N LYS A 358 -20.63 -23.49 4.05
CA LYS A 358 -21.68 -23.65 5.08
C LYS A 358 -22.73 -22.56 5.06
N THR A 359 -22.32 -21.31 4.87
CA THR A 359 -23.19 -20.14 5.03
C THR A 359 -23.74 -19.60 3.71
N ASN A 360 -23.08 -19.91 2.59
CA ASN A 360 -23.30 -19.32 1.27
C ASN A 360 -23.29 -17.76 1.30
N ASN A 361 -22.60 -17.17 2.28
CA ASN A 361 -22.52 -15.72 2.44
C ASN A 361 -21.37 -15.15 1.59
N GLY A 362 -21.66 -14.17 0.74
CA GLY A 362 -20.67 -13.48 -0.09
C GLY A 362 -19.49 -12.88 0.70
N ASN A 363 -19.70 -12.53 1.97
CA ASN A 363 -18.66 -12.01 2.87
C ASN A 363 -17.58 -13.04 3.25
N TYR A 364 -17.76 -14.31 2.92
CA TYR A 364 -16.74 -15.35 3.09
C TYR A 364 -16.16 -15.86 1.76
N LYS A 365 -16.62 -15.34 0.61
CA LYS A 365 -16.19 -15.83 -0.70
C LYS A 365 -14.72 -15.47 -0.98
N PRO A 366 -13.79 -16.43 -1.01
CA PRO A 366 -12.38 -16.12 -1.26
C PRO A 366 -12.21 -15.42 -2.61
N ASN A 367 -11.37 -14.39 -2.65
CA ASN A 367 -11.10 -13.61 -3.85
C ASN A 367 -9.65 -13.85 -4.35
N PHE A 368 -9.31 -13.29 -5.51
CA PHE A 368 -7.97 -13.44 -6.08
C PHE A 368 -6.84 -12.99 -5.14
N ARG A 369 -7.09 -11.99 -4.27
CA ARG A 369 -6.10 -11.48 -3.31
C ARG A 369 -5.84 -12.48 -2.19
N THR A 370 -6.87 -13.18 -1.71
CA THR A 370 -6.74 -14.25 -0.72
C THR A 370 -5.85 -15.37 -1.25
N TYR A 371 -6.16 -15.91 -2.44
CA TYR A 371 -5.35 -16.96 -3.06
C TYR A 371 -3.92 -16.51 -3.36
N THR A 372 -3.76 -15.31 -3.94
CA THR A 372 -2.42 -14.76 -4.22
C THR A 372 -1.56 -14.64 -2.96
N SER A 373 -2.17 -14.30 -1.82
CA SER A 373 -1.45 -14.21 -0.54
C SER A 373 -0.97 -15.58 -0.07
N VAL A 374 -1.77 -16.65 -0.23
CA VAL A 374 -1.35 -18.03 0.08
C VAL A 374 -0.28 -18.53 -0.87
N VAL A 375 -0.42 -18.29 -2.18
CA VAL A 375 0.63 -18.63 -3.17
C VAL A 375 1.94 -17.91 -2.84
N THR A 376 1.87 -16.65 -2.42
CA THR A 376 3.05 -15.88 -1.99
C THR A 376 3.64 -16.43 -0.69
N ALA A 377 2.81 -16.93 0.23
CA ALA A 377 3.29 -17.60 1.44
C ALA A 377 4.11 -18.85 1.10
N TRP A 378 3.60 -19.67 0.17
CA TRP A 378 4.32 -20.87 -0.29
C TRP A 378 5.54 -20.53 -1.15
N SER A 379 5.54 -19.44 -1.92
CA SER A 379 6.67 -19.09 -2.77
C SER A 379 7.94 -18.72 -2.01
N ARG A 380 7.80 -18.33 -0.74
CA ARG A 380 8.90 -17.91 0.13
C ARG A 380 9.55 -19.07 0.90
N THR A 381 8.96 -20.26 0.89
CA THR A 381 9.55 -21.44 1.54
C THR A 381 10.60 -22.11 0.64
N ARG A 382 11.38 -23.03 1.21
CA ARG A 382 12.30 -23.91 0.47
C ARG A 382 11.94 -25.39 0.66
N SER A 383 10.64 -25.69 0.66
CA SER A 383 10.12 -27.06 0.86
C SER A 383 9.75 -27.70 -0.47
N ASP A 384 9.99 -29.01 -0.59
CA ASP A 384 9.65 -29.79 -1.79
C ASP A 384 8.14 -30.00 -1.95
N VAL A 385 7.36 -29.74 -0.90
CA VAL A 385 5.89 -29.78 -0.92
C VAL A 385 5.30 -28.52 -1.54
N SER A 386 6.00 -27.39 -1.43
CA SER A 386 5.46 -26.07 -1.80
C SER A 386 5.13 -25.91 -3.28
N PRO A 387 5.94 -26.41 -4.25
CA PRO A 387 5.59 -26.36 -5.67
C PRO A 387 4.27 -27.05 -5.99
N LYS A 388 4.05 -28.26 -5.45
CA LYS A 388 2.81 -29.02 -5.64
C LYS A 388 1.58 -28.27 -5.11
N ARG A 389 1.71 -27.68 -3.91
CA ARG A 389 0.64 -26.85 -3.32
C ARG A 389 0.33 -25.62 -4.16
N VAL A 390 1.36 -24.97 -4.71
CA VAL A 390 1.19 -23.82 -5.58
C VAL A 390 0.50 -24.22 -6.89
N GLU A 391 0.81 -25.38 -7.47
CA GLU A 391 0.10 -25.89 -8.65
C GLU A 391 -1.38 -26.16 -8.34
N GLU A 392 -1.68 -26.85 -7.23
CA GLU A 392 -3.06 -27.09 -6.77
C GLU A 392 -3.85 -25.78 -6.64
N LEU A 393 -3.24 -24.75 -6.04
CA LEU A 393 -3.85 -23.42 -5.87
C LEU A 393 -4.05 -22.70 -7.21
N MET A 394 -3.09 -22.78 -8.13
CA MET A 394 -3.19 -22.15 -9.46
C MET A 394 -4.30 -22.81 -10.28
N GLU A 395 -4.41 -24.13 -10.23
CA GLU A 395 -5.50 -24.88 -10.88
C GLU A 395 -6.86 -24.55 -10.27
N GLU A 396 -6.95 -24.41 -8.95
CA GLU A 396 -8.19 -23.97 -8.29
C GLU A 396 -8.58 -22.55 -8.71
N MET A 397 -7.62 -21.62 -8.73
CA MET A 397 -7.83 -20.25 -9.17
C MET A 397 -8.31 -20.16 -10.63
N ALA A 398 -7.82 -21.04 -11.51
CA ALA A 398 -8.19 -21.08 -12.92
C ALA A 398 -9.65 -21.51 -13.17
N LYS A 399 -10.28 -22.24 -12.23
CA LYS A 399 -11.65 -22.75 -12.38
C LYS A 399 -12.72 -21.65 -12.31
N ALA A 400 -12.45 -20.54 -11.63
CA ALA A 400 -13.41 -19.47 -11.42
C ALA A 400 -12.91 -18.13 -11.97
N PRO A 401 -13.70 -17.42 -12.80
CA PRO A 401 -13.28 -16.14 -13.40
C PRO A 401 -12.86 -15.08 -12.37
N ALA A 402 -13.56 -15.02 -11.23
CA ALA A 402 -13.33 -14.04 -10.16
C ALA A 402 -12.00 -14.26 -9.39
N THR A 403 -11.38 -15.43 -9.55
CA THR A 403 -10.14 -15.80 -8.85
C THR A 403 -9.00 -16.08 -9.83
N LYS A 404 -9.14 -15.72 -11.11
CA LYS A 404 -8.09 -15.96 -12.11
C LYS A 404 -6.74 -15.41 -11.64
N PRO A 405 -5.63 -16.16 -11.81
CA PRO A 405 -4.29 -15.69 -11.44
C PRO A 405 -3.91 -14.42 -12.19
N ASN A 406 -3.27 -13.48 -11.49
CA ASN A 406 -2.73 -12.26 -12.09
C ASN A 406 -1.20 -12.32 -12.18
N ALA A 407 -0.57 -11.25 -12.66
CA ALA A 407 0.88 -11.17 -12.81
C ALA A 407 1.64 -11.42 -11.50
N ARG A 408 1.10 -10.98 -10.35
CA ARG A 408 1.70 -11.25 -9.03
C ARG A 408 1.59 -12.72 -8.66
N THR A 409 0.45 -13.36 -8.93
CA THR A 409 0.24 -14.78 -8.67
C THR A 409 1.21 -15.65 -9.49
N TYR A 410 1.32 -15.41 -10.80
CA TYR A 410 2.27 -16.13 -11.67
C TYR A 410 3.72 -15.89 -11.24
N THR A 411 4.08 -14.64 -10.93
CA THR A 411 5.43 -14.31 -10.46
C THR A 411 5.78 -15.04 -9.16
N ALA A 412 4.83 -15.14 -8.22
CA ALA A 412 4.99 -15.90 -6.99
C ALA A 412 5.10 -17.41 -7.27
N ALA A 413 4.30 -17.96 -8.19
CA ALA A 413 4.39 -19.37 -8.56
C ALA A 413 5.75 -19.72 -9.20
N ILE A 414 6.23 -18.90 -10.13
CA ILE A 414 7.56 -19.04 -10.73
C ILE A 414 8.65 -18.93 -9.66
N GLN A 415 8.51 -18.00 -8.71
CA GLN A 415 9.44 -17.86 -7.60
C GLN A 415 9.47 -19.09 -6.68
N CYS A 416 8.32 -19.72 -6.45
CA CYS A 416 8.23 -20.99 -5.71
C CYS A 416 9.05 -22.08 -6.41
N TRP A 417 8.83 -22.26 -7.71
CA TRP A 417 9.58 -23.20 -8.54
C TRP A 417 11.08 -22.89 -8.59
N ALA A 418 11.47 -21.61 -8.60
CA ALA A 418 12.87 -21.21 -8.58
C ALA A 418 13.63 -21.69 -7.32
N ARG A 419 12.92 -21.81 -6.19
CA ARG A 419 13.44 -22.27 -4.90
C ARG A 419 13.32 -23.77 -4.68
N ALA A 420 12.54 -24.47 -5.50
CA ALA A 420 12.36 -25.91 -5.45
C ALA A 420 13.66 -26.68 -5.75
N ARG A 421 13.81 -27.86 -5.14
CA ARG A 421 14.89 -28.82 -5.42
C ARG A 421 14.47 -29.85 -6.47
N ASP A 422 13.82 -29.39 -7.54
CA ASP A 422 13.39 -30.24 -8.65
C ASP A 422 14.33 -30.08 -9.87
N PRO A 423 14.88 -31.18 -10.44
CA PRO A 423 15.72 -31.13 -11.64
C PRO A 423 15.01 -30.60 -12.89
N LEU A 424 13.70 -30.77 -12.99
CA LEU A 424 12.85 -30.39 -14.12
C LEU A 424 12.20 -29.00 -13.95
N LYS A 425 12.55 -28.26 -12.89
CA LYS A 425 11.93 -26.94 -12.62
C LYS A 425 12.05 -25.94 -13.75
N ALA A 426 13.12 -25.98 -14.57
CA ALA A 426 13.25 -25.08 -15.72
C ALA A 426 12.11 -25.27 -16.74
N LYS A 427 11.64 -26.51 -16.95
CA LYS A 427 10.50 -26.78 -17.84
C LYS A 427 9.18 -26.30 -17.24
N GLN A 428 8.99 -26.49 -15.93
CA GLN A 428 7.77 -26.04 -15.25
C GLN A 428 7.66 -24.52 -15.22
N VAL A 429 8.77 -23.83 -14.95
CA VAL A 429 8.83 -22.37 -15.02
C VAL A 429 8.53 -21.86 -16.42
N LEU A 430 9.08 -22.50 -17.46
CA LEU A 430 8.79 -22.13 -18.83
C LEU A 430 7.30 -22.32 -19.17
N LYS A 431 6.71 -23.44 -18.73
CA LYS A 431 5.27 -23.71 -18.90
C LYS A 431 4.41 -22.60 -18.28
N LEU A 432 4.65 -22.25 -17.02
CA LEU A 432 3.93 -21.19 -16.32
C LEU A 432 4.08 -19.82 -17.01
N LEU A 433 5.28 -19.52 -17.51
CA LEU A 433 5.53 -18.27 -18.24
C LEU A 433 4.81 -18.24 -19.59
N MET A 434 4.74 -19.38 -20.30
CA MET A 434 3.99 -19.51 -21.54
C MET A 434 2.48 -19.36 -21.31
N GLU A 435 1.93 -20.01 -20.28
CA GLU A 435 0.52 -19.88 -19.88
C GLU A 435 0.16 -18.42 -19.56
N MET A 436 1.02 -17.73 -18.80
CA MET A 436 0.83 -16.31 -18.47
C MET A 436 0.80 -15.43 -19.72
N ARG A 437 1.71 -15.68 -20.68
CA ARG A 437 1.77 -14.92 -21.94
C ARG A 437 0.58 -15.21 -22.84
N GLU A 438 0.13 -16.45 -22.92
CA GLU A 438 -1.04 -16.84 -23.69
C GLU A 438 -2.31 -16.17 -23.15
N GLU A 439 -2.50 -16.17 -21.82
CA GLU A 439 -3.65 -15.50 -21.20
C GLU A 439 -3.57 -13.98 -21.35
N TYR A 440 -2.37 -13.39 -21.34
CA TYR A 440 -2.17 -11.97 -21.67
C TYR A 440 -2.56 -11.66 -23.12
N GLN A 441 -2.16 -12.49 -24.07
CA GLN A 441 -2.54 -12.32 -25.49
C GLN A 441 -4.05 -12.46 -25.71
N LYS A 442 -4.72 -13.35 -24.96
CA LYS A 442 -6.18 -13.53 -25.04
C LYS A 442 -6.96 -12.38 -24.43
N THR A 443 -6.53 -11.88 -23.27
CA THR A 443 -7.30 -10.90 -22.50
C THR A 443 -6.91 -9.46 -22.78
N GLY A 444 -5.66 -9.21 -23.21
CA GLY A 444 -5.08 -7.87 -23.31
C GLY A 444 -5.00 -7.12 -21.97
N SER A 445 -5.27 -7.79 -20.84
CA SER A 445 -5.33 -7.12 -19.54
C SER A 445 -3.94 -6.82 -19.00
N LYS A 446 -3.69 -5.57 -18.61
CA LYS A 446 -2.44 -5.17 -17.93
C LYS A 446 -2.21 -5.96 -16.63
N ASP A 447 -3.26 -6.52 -16.01
CA ASP A 447 -3.16 -7.26 -14.75
C ASP A 447 -2.42 -8.59 -14.86
N ILE A 448 -2.34 -9.18 -16.05
CA ILE A 448 -1.65 -10.46 -16.31
C ILE A 448 -0.38 -10.29 -17.15
N GLN A 449 0.01 -9.04 -17.43
CA GLN A 449 1.19 -8.71 -18.20
C GLN A 449 2.47 -9.18 -17.49
N PRO A 450 3.36 -9.94 -18.16
CA PRO A 450 4.66 -10.32 -17.60
C PRO A 450 5.50 -9.09 -17.29
N THR A 451 6.20 -9.13 -16.16
CA THR A 451 7.10 -8.05 -15.74
C THR A 451 8.55 -8.50 -15.82
N THR A 452 9.50 -7.56 -15.84
CA THR A 452 10.94 -7.89 -15.76
C THR A 452 11.26 -8.78 -14.55
N VAL A 453 10.57 -8.59 -13.42
CA VAL A 453 10.70 -9.45 -12.22
C VAL A 453 10.25 -10.89 -12.49
N THR A 454 9.17 -11.08 -13.25
CA THR A 454 8.67 -12.40 -13.64
C THR A 454 9.72 -13.17 -14.43
N TYR A 455 10.30 -12.53 -15.44
CA TYR A 455 11.34 -13.13 -16.28
C TYR A 455 12.65 -13.36 -15.52
N ASN A 456 13.05 -12.43 -14.66
CA ASN A 456 14.22 -12.57 -13.78
C ASN A 456 14.10 -13.78 -12.85
N ASN A 457 12.94 -13.98 -12.22
CA ASN A 457 12.68 -15.16 -11.39
C ASN A 457 12.74 -16.45 -12.22
N ALA A 458 12.32 -16.42 -13.49
CA ALA A 458 12.36 -17.58 -14.37
C ALA A 458 13.81 -17.96 -14.77
N ILE A 459 14.65 -16.97 -15.08
CA ILE A 459 16.09 -17.19 -15.33
C ILE A 459 16.78 -17.69 -14.06
N ASP A 460 16.43 -17.14 -12.90
CA ASP A 460 16.97 -17.56 -11.59
C ASP A 460 16.58 -19.02 -11.25
N ALA A 461 15.38 -19.46 -11.66
CA ALA A 461 14.98 -20.86 -11.55
C ALA A 461 15.88 -21.78 -12.37
N CYS A 462 16.17 -21.40 -13.63
CA CYS A 462 17.08 -22.13 -14.51
C CYS A 462 18.50 -22.15 -13.92
N ALA A 463 18.98 -21.04 -13.37
CA ALA A 463 20.30 -20.92 -12.76
C ALA A 463 20.53 -21.89 -11.60
N ARG A 464 19.45 -22.23 -10.86
CA ARG A 464 19.50 -23.16 -9.72
C ARG A 464 19.15 -24.60 -10.10
N CYS A 465 19.03 -24.94 -11.38
CA CYS A 465 18.78 -26.31 -11.80
C CYS A 465 19.93 -27.23 -11.38
N GLN A 466 19.57 -28.37 -10.79
CA GLN A 466 20.48 -29.45 -10.44
C GLN A 466 20.16 -30.65 -11.35
N GLY A 467 21.14 -31.52 -11.58
CA GLY A 467 20.95 -32.71 -12.39
C GLY A 467 22.06 -32.94 -13.42
N ASN A 468 21.75 -33.79 -14.40
CA ASN A 468 22.68 -34.27 -15.42
C ASN A 468 23.05 -33.16 -16.42
N GLU A 469 24.15 -33.34 -17.16
CA GLU A 469 24.60 -32.36 -18.16
C GLU A 469 23.53 -32.02 -19.20
N GLN A 470 22.72 -33.01 -19.60
CA GLN A 470 21.59 -32.77 -20.50
C GLN A 470 20.56 -31.82 -19.87
N GLN A 471 20.18 -32.02 -18.61
CA GLN A 471 19.23 -31.15 -17.91
C GLN A 471 19.79 -29.74 -17.72
N LYS A 472 21.09 -29.62 -17.43
CA LYS A 472 21.77 -28.32 -17.34
C LYS A 472 21.81 -27.59 -18.68
N THR A 473 22.08 -28.33 -19.76
CA THR A 473 22.08 -27.80 -21.14
C THR A 473 20.69 -27.31 -21.53
N GLU A 474 19.65 -28.08 -21.22
CA GLU A 474 18.26 -27.67 -21.47
C GLU A 474 17.88 -26.44 -20.63
N ALA A 475 18.23 -26.39 -19.34
CA ALA A 475 18.01 -25.21 -18.51
C ALA A 475 18.74 -23.97 -19.04
N LEU A 476 19.93 -24.13 -19.60
CA LEU A 476 20.70 -23.05 -20.22
C LEU A 476 20.02 -22.53 -21.48
N LYS A 477 19.55 -23.43 -22.36
CA LYS A 477 18.78 -23.06 -23.55
C LYS A 477 17.51 -22.29 -23.18
N ILE A 478 16.79 -22.75 -22.15
CA ILE A 478 15.59 -22.10 -21.63
C ILE A 478 15.94 -20.70 -21.11
N ALA A 479 17.01 -20.53 -20.34
CA ALA A 479 17.44 -19.23 -19.83
C ALA A 479 17.72 -18.21 -20.94
N PHE A 480 18.42 -18.61 -22.02
CA PHE A 480 18.66 -17.74 -23.17
C PHE A 480 17.41 -17.49 -24.02
N ALA A 481 16.50 -18.47 -24.13
CA ALA A 481 15.21 -18.28 -24.78
C ALA A 481 14.35 -17.25 -24.01
N ILE A 482 14.37 -17.28 -22.67
CA ILE A 482 13.70 -16.29 -21.83
C ILE A 482 14.32 -14.91 -22.04
N LEU A 483 15.65 -14.77 -22.02
CA LEU A 483 16.32 -13.48 -22.30
C LEU A 483 15.87 -12.90 -23.64
N LYS A 484 15.89 -13.71 -24.71
CA LYS A 484 15.44 -13.28 -26.03
C LYS A 484 13.96 -12.88 -26.03
N THR A 485 13.14 -13.54 -25.21
CA THR A 485 11.72 -13.19 -25.06
C THR A 485 11.57 -11.81 -24.40
N VAL A 486 12.32 -11.53 -23.32
CA VAL A 486 12.32 -10.21 -22.65
C VAL A 486 12.77 -9.10 -23.60
N GLU A 487 13.78 -9.37 -24.42
CA GLU A 487 14.31 -8.39 -25.38
C GLU A 487 13.35 -8.07 -26.52
N LEU A 488 12.42 -8.98 -26.83
CA LEU A 488 11.41 -8.80 -27.87
C LEU A 488 10.07 -8.30 -27.30
N ASP A 489 9.92 -8.24 -25.98
CA ASP A 489 8.70 -7.79 -25.34
C ASP A 489 8.63 -6.26 -25.39
N GLU A 490 7.60 -5.69 -26.01
CA GLU A 490 7.42 -4.23 -26.07
C GLU A 490 7.13 -3.63 -24.69
N SER A 491 6.65 -4.45 -23.75
CA SER A 491 6.17 -3.98 -22.45
C SER A 491 7.22 -3.97 -21.34
N CYS A 492 8.32 -4.69 -21.51
CA CYS A 492 9.37 -4.77 -20.50
C CYS A 492 10.74 -4.81 -21.15
N SER A 493 11.75 -4.33 -20.44
CA SER A 493 13.15 -4.42 -20.88
C SER A 493 14.00 -5.18 -19.86
N PRO A 494 15.10 -5.81 -20.30
CA PRO A 494 16.08 -6.40 -19.39
C PRO A 494 16.64 -5.35 -18.43
N ASP A 495 16.81 -5.71 -17.16
CA ASP A 495 17.46 -4.88 -16.15
C ASP A 495 18.84 -5.43 -15.77
N ASN A 496 19.55 -4.73 -14.88
CA ASN A 496 20.82 -5.19 -14.32
C ASN A 496 20.71 -6.57 -13.65
N ASN A 497 19.57 -6.85 -13.01
CA ASN A 497 19.32 -8.15 -12.38
C ASN A 497 19.12 -9.28 -13.40
N THR A 498 18.61 -9.00 -14.61
CA THR A 498 18.51 -9.97 -15.73
C THR A 498 19.89 -10.49 -16.11
N TYR A 499 20.83 -9.59 -16.39
CA TYR A 499 22.19 -9.96 -16.79
C TYR A 499 22.97 -10.60 -15.64
N SER A 500 22.86 -10.08 -14.42
CA SER A 500 23.53 -10.66 -13.25
C SER A 500 23.05 -12.09 -12.98
N THR A 501 21.74 -12.34 -13.13
CA THR A 501 21.13 -13.66 -12.94
C THR A 501 21.47 -14.62 -14.09
N LEU A 502 21.57 -14.12 -15.33
CA LEU A 502 22.02 -14.93 -16.46
C LEU A 502 23.50 -15.34 -16.34
N LEU A 503 24.38 -14.44 -15.90
CA LEU A 503 25.78 -14.78 -15.60
C LEU A 503 25.88 -15.84 -14.51
N ARG A 504 25.03 -15.74 -13.48
CA ARG A 504 24.89 -16.77 -12.45
C ARG A 504 24.44 -18.11 -13.05
N ALA A 505 23.48 -18.10 -13.98
CA ALA A 505 23.03 -19.31 -14.67
C ALA A 505 24.16 -19.99 -15.45
N VAL A 506 24.91 -19.22 -16.23
CA VAL A 506 26.07 -19.74 -16.99
C VAL A 506 27.12 -20.34 -16.05
N THR A 507 27.36 -19.71 -14.90
CA THR A 507 28.32 -20.19 -13.89
C THR A 507 27.97 -21.58 -13.36
N PHE A 508 26.69 -21.85 -13.10
CA PHE A 508 26.23 -23.11 -12.49
C PHE A 508 25.90 -24.20 -13.52
N LEU A 509 25.49 -23.82 -14.73
CA LEU A 509 25.03 -24.75 -15.77
C LEU A 509 26.15 -25.21 -16.70
N MET A 510 27.24 -24.45 -16.85
CA MET A 510 28.37 -24.82 -17.70
C MET A 510 29.61 -25.23 -16.87
N PRO A 511 30.36 -26.27 -17.31
CA PRO A 511 31.64 -26.60 -16.70
C PRO A 511 32.66 -25.47 -16.91
N SER A 512 33.67 -25.41 -16.03
CA SER A 512 34.76 -24.44 -16.16
C SER A 512 35.58 -24.70 -17.42
N GLY A 513 35.84 -23.66 -18.20
CA GLY A 513 36.66 -23.72 -19.40
C GLY A 513 36.34 -22.59 -20.39
N ASP A 514 37.02 -22.63 -21.54
CA ASP A 514 36.98 -21.55 -22.54
C ASP A 514 35.58 -21.29 -23.11
N ALA A 515 34.75 -22.34 -23.24
CA ALA A 515 33.38 -22.18 -23.69
C ALA A 515 32.56 -21.32 -22.73
N ARG A 516 32.69 -21.54 -21.41
CA ARG A 516 32.01 -20.74 -20.38
C ARG A 516 32.53 -19.31 -20.38
N ASN A 517 33.84 -19.13 -20.50
CA ASN A 517 34.48 -17.81 -20.58
C ASN A 517 33.93 -16.98 -21.74
N LYS A 518 33.85 -17.56 -22.94
CA LYS A 518 33.31 -16.88 -24.14
C LYS A 518 31.85 -16.46 -23.95
N VAL A 519 31.01 -17.35 -23.39
CA VAL A 519 29.60 -17.04 -23.14
C VAL A 519 29.45 -15.93 -22.09
N CYS A 520 30.18 -16.02 -20.97
CA CYS A 520 30.17 -14.99 -19.93
C CYS A 520 30.62 -13.62 -20.45
N LEU A 521 31.68 -13.57 -21.26
CA LEU A 521 32.14 -12.34 -21.90
C LEU A 521 31.05 -11.76 -22.82
N SER A 522 30.42 -12.60 -23.66
CA SER A 522 29.36 -12.12 -24.55
C SER A 522 28.15 -11.55 -23.79
N VAL A 523 27.76 -12.17 -22.68
CA VAL A 523 26.67 -11.67 -21.83
C VAL A 523 27.09 -10.35 -21.16
N PHE A 524 28.32 -10.28 -20.66
CA PHE A 524 28.85 -9.09 -19.99
C PHE A 524 29.03 -7.91 -20.95
N ASP A 525 29.53 -8.14 -22.16
CA ASP A 525 29.66 -7.11 -23.19
C ASP A 525 28.29 -6.57 -23.63
N LYS A 526 27.26 -7.42 -23.66
CA LYS A 526 25.88 -6.98 -23.91
C LYS A 526 25.35 -6.10 -22.77
N ALA A 527 25.60 -6.49 -21.52
CA ALA A 527 25.26 -5.68 -20.34
C ALA A 527 25.98 -4.33 -20.35
N LYS A 528 27.28 -4.29 -20.70
CA LYS A 528 28.08 -3.05 -20.85
C LYS A 528 27.47 -2.11 -21.88
N LYS A 529 27.13 -2.60 -23.07
CA LYS A 529 26.51 -1.79 -24.13
C LYS A 529 25.18 -1.17 -23.70
N GLN A 530 24.40 -1.91 -22.92
CA GLN A 530 23.13 -1.43 -22.38
C GLN A 530 23.29 -0.56 -21.14
N GLY A 531 24.47 -0.50 -20.52
CA GLY A 531 24.71 0.26 -19.30
C GLY A 531 24.07 -0.35 -18.06
N LEU A 532 23.95 -1.67 -18.01
CA LEU A 532 23.24 -2.45 -16.99
C LEU A 532 24.19 -3.33 -16.15
N VAL A 533 25.44 -2.90 -16.00
CA VAL A 533 26.44 -3.61 -15.19
C VAL A 533 26.36 -3.11 -13.75
N ASP A 534 25.83 -3.95 -12.86
CA ASP A 534 25.84 -3.71 -11.42
C ASP A 534 26.97 -4.49 -10.71
N PHE A 535 27.14 -4.22 -9.41
CA PHE A 535 28.13 -4.92 -8.59
C PHE A 535 27.94 -6.44 -8.61
N MET A 536 26.69 -6.91 -8.65
CA MET A 536 26.36 -8.33 -8.65
C MET A 536 26.76 -9.01 -9.97
N ALA A 537 26.61 -8.34 -11.12
CA ALA A 537 27.03 -8.82 -12.42
C ALA A 537 28.54 -9.03 -12.46
N VAL A 538 29.33 -8.06 -11.99
CA VAL A 538 30.80 -8.18 -11.93
C VAL A 538 31.23 -9.28 -10.95
N LYS A 539 30.57 -9.36 -9.78
CA LYS A 539 30.82 -10.42 -8.81
C LYS A 539 30.51 -11.81 -9.36
N ASN A 540 29.42 -11.99 -10.10
CA ASN A 540 29.07 -13.25 -10.74
C ASN A 540 30.04 -13.58 -11.88
N LEU A 541 30.46 -12.58 -12.66
CA LEU A 541 31.48 -12.75 -13.70
C LEU A 541 32.79 -13.29 -13.12
N ARG A 542 33.28 -12.69 -12.03
CA ARG A 542 34.51 -13.13 -11.33
C ARG A 542 34.45 -14.60 -10.88
N ARG A 543 33.26 -15.10 -10.54
CA ARG A 543 33.07 -16.52 -10.17
C ARG A 543 33.01 -17.44 -11.38
N ALA A 544 32.67 -16.90 -12.55
CA ALA A 544 32.45 -17.65 -13.77
C ALA A 544 33.71 -17.78 -14.62
N VAL A 545 34.56 -16.75 -14.66
CA VAL A 545 35.71 -16.69 -15.58
C VAL A 545 37.04 -16.83 -14.85
N ASP A 546 38.09 -17.23 -15.58
CA ASP A 546 39.45 -17.21 -15.08
C ASP A 546 40.01 -15.77 -14.98
N VAL A 547 41.11 -15.60 -14.26
CA VAL A 547 41.71 -14.29 -13.96
C VAL A 547 42.10 -13.54 -15.25
N SER A 548 42.62 -14.24 -16.27
CA SER A 548 43.04 -13.59 -17.53
C SER A 548 41.83 -13.04 -18.29
N THR A 549 40.74 -13.82 -18.34
CA THR A 549 39.47 -13.39 -18.91
C THR A 549 38.84 -12.25 -18.10
N MET A 550 38.95 -12.27 -16.77
CA MET A 550 38.44 -11.21 -15.90
C MET A 550 39.14 -9.86 -16.16
N ILE A 551 40.47 -9.86 -16.23
CA ILE A 551 41.28 -8.67 -16.52
C ILE A 551 40.90 -8.08 -17.88
N ARG A 552 40.73 -8.96 -18.89
CA ARG A 552 40.26 -8.55 -20.22
C ARG A 552 38.84 -7.97 -20.18
N ALA A 553 37.93 -8.59 -19.44
CA ALA A 553 36.53 -8.14 -19.34
C ALA A 553 36.40 -6.75 -18.72
N LEU A 554 37.24 -6.46 -17.71
CA LEU A 554 37.27 -5.20 -16.98
C LEU A 554 38.16 -4.12 -17.63
N GLU A 555 38.70 -4.36 -18.82
CA GLU A 555 39.44 -3.36 -19.62
C GLU A 555 40.58 -2.69 -18.84
N GLY A 556 41.27 -3.46 -17.97
CA GLY A 556 42.38 -2.97 -17.16
C GLY A 556 42.01 -2.41 -15.78
N ASN A 557 40.72 -2.34 -15.43
CA ASN A 557 40.24 -1.89 -14.11
C ASN A 557 40.28 -3.00 -13.03
N ALA A 558 41.10 -4.03 -13.22
CA ALA A 558 41.29 -5.13 -12.29
C ALA A 558 42.77 -5.28 -11.93
N ASP A 559 43.06 -5.64 -10.68
CA ASP A 559 44.42 -5.95 -10.26
C ASP A 559 44.93 -7.27 -10.89
N ARG A 560 46.20 -7.60 -10.63
CA ARG A 560 46.83 -8.84 -11.13
C ARG A 560 46.13 -10.12 -10.65
N ASN A 561 45.31 -10.04 -9.61
CA ASN A 561 44.56 -11.15 -9.01
C ASN A 561 43.07 -11.15 -9.43
N GLY A 562 42.65 -10.24 -10.33
CA GLY A 562 41.25 -10.10 -10.74
C GLY A 562 40.34 -9.47 -9.66
N SER A 563 40.92 -8.81 -8.67
CA SER A 563 40.21 -7.95 -7.72
C SER A 563 39.90 -6.60 -8.37
N PHE A 564 38.80 -5.97 -7.95
CA PHE A 564 38.33 -4.71 -8.51
C PHE A 564 37.69 -3.86 -7.41
N VAL A 565 37.68 -2.55 -7.62
CA VAL A 565 36.97 -1.58 -6.79
C VAL A 565 35.79 -1.09 -7.62
N TYR A 566 34.57 -1.39 -7.19
CA TYR A 566 33.37 -1.13 -8.00
C TYR A 566 33.18 0.36 -8.38
N PRO A 567 33.44 1.33 -7.48
CA PRO A 567 33.43 2.76 -7.83
C PRO A 567 34.38 3.17 -8.96
N ASP A 568 35.45 2.40 -9.20
CA ASP A 568 36.47 2.74 -10.20
C ASP A 568 36.09 2.24 -11.60
N LEU A 569 34.97 1.51 -11.74
CA LEU A 569 34.48 1.07 -13.04
C LEU A 569 33.87 2.23 -13.83
N PRO A 570 33.95 2.23 -15.18
CA PRO A 570 33.39 3.30 -15.99
C PRO A 570 31.91 3.56 -15.67
N PRO A 571 31.51 4.81 -15.33
CA PRO A 571 30.12 5.14 -15.02
C PRO A 571 29.15 4.84 -16.17
N SER A 572 29.64 4.81 -17.40
CA SER A 572 28.87 4.42 -18.60
C SER A 572 28.36 2.98 -18.54
N TRP A 573 28.99 2.10 -17.77
CA TRP A 573 28.60 0.70 -17.63
C TRP A 573 27.41 0.51 -16.67
N SER A 574 27.18 1.45 -15.76
CA SER A 574 26.10 1.41 -14.77
C SER A 574 25.07 2.52 -14.97
N ARG A 575 25.09 3.22 -16.11
CA ARG A 575 24.24 4.40 -16.38
C ARG A 575 22.74 4.15 -16.29
N ASN A 576 22.31 2.91 -16.54
CA ASN A 576 20.91 2.48 -16.56
C ASN A 576 20.58 1.50 -15.43
N CYS A 577 21.49 1.30 -14.47
CA CYS A 577 21.22 0.49 -13.28
C CYS A 577 20.23 1.23 -12.37
N SER A 578 19.23 0.50 -11.87
CA SER A 578 18.16 1.01 -11.00
C SER A 578 18.51 0.95 -9.51
#